data_AF-A0A8G1IZN8-F1
#
_entry.id   AF-A0A8G1IZN8-F1
#
_cell.length_a   1.000
_cell.length_b   1.000
_cell.length_c   1.000
_cell.angle_alpha   90.00
_cell.angle_beta   90.00
_cell.angle_gamma   90.00
#
_symmetry.space_group_name_H-M   'P 1'
#
loop_
_entity.id
_entity.type
_entity.pdbx_description
1 polymer ?
#
loop_
_entity_poly.entity_id
_entity_poly.type
_entity_poly.pdbx_seq_one_letter_code
_entity_poly.pdbx_strand_id
1 'polypeptide(L)'
;MTRLAARPPMGWNSWDVFGTSVTEAETRANADFIAEHMAEYGWEYVVVDIQWYDPAARAGGYNTGAKLALDEYGRPQPAPNRFPSAAGGAGFKPLADYVHSLGLKFGLHILRGVPRQAVAADTPIQGSEYSAAQIPDRERLSSWIDDNWGIDHSHPGGQAYYDSLVRQFAEWGVDYIKADDMIAPYWEDEVEAFWHAVERVDRDIVLSLSPGMSVSTEHAEHLQQHSHMWRISADLWDRWRDIDVQFDLLRDWVPFGGPGHWPDADMLPLGHIGIRAEVGEPRESLLTPDEQRTMLTLWCIARSPLMVGADLPSSSTETIELLTNPEVLAAQRHTAGAREVWREGRHVAWASEDGAFAAVFNRSAEAAELRLPWSVLGVDRPERLRDCWDRSDVTPEDLLRVKLQPHSSALFRLS
;
A
#
# COMPACT_ATOMS: atom_id res chain seq x y z
N MET A 1 -19.89 -15.95 -3.47
CA MET A 1 -18.43 -15.80 -3.30
C MET A 1 -18.18 -14.39 -2.78
N THR A 2 -17.45 -14.26 -1.68
CA THR A 2 -16.97 -12.97 -1.16
C THR A 2 -15.97 -12.39 -2.16
N ARG A 3 -16.14 -11.12 -2.56
CA ARG A 3 -15.19 -10.42 -3.44
C ARG A 3 -13.89 -10.15 -2.65
N LEU A 4 -12.75 -10.56 -3.19
CA LEU A 4 -11.44 -10.26 -2.61
C LEU A 4 -11.22 -8.73 -2.58
N ALA A 5 -10.55 -8.22 -1.54
CA ALA A 5 -10.41 -6.79 -1.29
C ALA A 5 -11.76 -6.01 -1.35
N ALA A 6 -12.86 -6.61 -0.87
CA ALA A 6 -14.17 -5.92 -0.78
C ALA A 6 -14.13 -4.62 0.05
N ARG A 7 -13.11 -4.46 0.89
CA ARG A 7 -12.71 -3.22 1.55
C ARG A 7 -11.24 -2.94 1.24
N PRO A 8 -10.79 -1.69 1.33
CA PRO A 8 -9.38 -1.37 1.09
C PRO A 8 -8.51 -2.15 2.08
N PRO A 9 -7.43 -2.81 1.62
CA PRO A 9 -6.50 -3.52 2.49
C PRO A 9 -5.94 -2.63 3.61
N MET A 10 -5.77 -3.23 4.79
CA MET A 10 -5.14 -2.58 5.94
C MET A 10 -4.03 -3.48 6.49
N GLY A 11 -2.84 -2.94 6.71
CA GLY A 11 -1.71 -3.72 7.18
C GLY A 11 -0.45 -2.91 7.45
N TRP A 12 0.68 -3.60 7.39
CA TRP A 12 2.02 -3.09 7.60
C TRP A 12 2.92 -3.48 6.43
N ASN A 13 3.86 -2.59 6.11
CA ASN A 13 4.87 -2.81 5.09
C ASN A 13 6.25 -2.38 5.62
N SER A 14 7.28 -3.16 5.28
CA SER A 14 8.63 -2.94 5.82
C SER A 14 9.44 -1.79 5.20
N TRP A 15 8.96 -1.12 4.15
CA TRP A 15 9.76 -0.19 3.34
C TRP A 15 10.21 1.06 4.09
N ASP A 16 9.29 1.87 4.63
CA ASP A 16 9.65 3.18 5.22
C ASP A 16 10.54 3.05 6.47
N VAL A 17 10.57 1.86 7.08
CA VAL A 17 11.37 1.56 8.27
C VAL A 17 12.68 0.83 7.94
N PHE A 18 12.64 -0.24 7.16
CA PHE A 18 13.78 -1.15 6.95
C PHE A 18 14.32 -1.15 5.52
N GLY A 19 13.67 -0.42 4.60
CA GLY A 19 14.02 -0.39 3.19
C GLY A 19 14.07 -1.79 2.60
N THR A 20 15.19 -2.10 1.93
CA THR A 20 15.46 -3.40 1.30
C THR A 20 15.85 -4.51 2.29
N SER A 21 16.00 -4.17 3.59
CA SER A 21 16.86 -4.94 4.52
C SER A 21 16.11 -5.55 5.72
N VAL A 22 14.78 -5.64 5.68
CA VAL A 22 14.01 -6.28 6.76
C VAL A 22 14.46 -7.73 7.00
N THR A 23 14.39 -8.16 8.26
CA THR A 23 14.68 -9.52 8.69
C THR A 23 13.42 -10.28 9.13
N GLU A 24 13.52 -11.60 9.23
CA GLU A 24 12.43 -12.43 9.75
C GLU A 24 12.05 -12.05 11.19
N ALA A 25 13.02 -11.74 12.04
CA ALA A 25 12.75 -11.38 13.43
C ALA A 25 11.95 -10.07 13.52
N GLU A 26 12.30 -9.06 12.73
CA GLU A 26 11.57 -7.78 12.67
C GLU A 26 10.17 -7.95 12.07
N THR A 27 10.04 -8.80 11.05
CA THR A 27 8.74 -9.13 10.46
C THR A 27 7.83 -9.80 11.49
N ARG A 28 8.36 -10.77 12.25
CA ARG A 28 7.63 -11.44 13.33
C ARG A 28 7.23 -10.47 14.44
N ALA A 29 8.13 -9.60 14.86
CA ALA A 29 7.84 -8.60 15.91
C ALA A 29 6.71 -7.64 15.50
N ASN A 30 6.70 -7.18 14.25
CA ASN A 30 5.62 -6.32 13.74
C ASN A 30 4.30 -7.12 13.56
N ALA A 31 4.37 -8.38 13.14
CA ALA A 31 3.19 -9.26 13.09
C ALA A 31 2.57 -9.51 14.48
N ASP A 32 3.40 -9.81 15.48
CA ASP A 32 2.96 -9.99 16.87
C ASP A 32 2.28 -8.72 17.39
N PHE A 33 2.88 -7.56 17.11
CA PHE A 33 2.32 -6.27 17.53
C PHE A 33 0.95 -6.01 16.89
N ILE A 34 0.80 -6.27 15.59
CA ILE A 34 -0.50 -6.13 14.91
C ILE A 34 -1.53 -7.06 15.54
N ALA A 35 -1.18 -8.33 15.74
CA ALA A 35 -2.08 -9.32 16.31
C ALA A 35 -2.55 -8.93 17.72
N GLU A 36 -1.66 -8.37 18.55
CA GLU A 36 -1.95 -7.99 19.93
C GLU A 36 -2.73 -6.66 20.04
N HIS A 37 -2.43 -5.68 19.18
CA HIS A 37 -2.86 -4.30 19.40
C HIS A 37 -3.71 -3.69 18.29
N MET A 38 -3.67 -4.23 17.07
CA MET A 38 -4.26 -3.57 15.91
C MET A 38 -5.29 -4.44 15.17
N ALA A 39 -5.21 -5.76 15.28
CA ALA A 39 -6.06 -6.69 14.52
C ALA A 39 -7.56 -6.50 14.78
N GLU A 40 -7.97 -6.11 15.99
CA GLU A 40 -9.38 -5.83 16.31
C GLU A 40 -9.95 -4.63 15.52
N TYR A 41 -9.09 -3.69 15.12
CA TYR A 41 -9.43 -2.55 14.27
C TYR A 41 -9.34 -2.89 12.77
N GLY A 42 -9.00 -4.15 12.47
CA GLY A 42 -8.98 -4.82 11.18
C GLY A 42 -7.75 -4.53 10.33
N TRP A 43 -6.61 -4.27 10.98
CA TRP A 43 -5.28 -4.37 10.38
C TRP A 43 -4.89 -5.85 10.28
N GLU A 44 -4.59 -6.34 9.07
CA GLU A 44 -4.45 -7.79 8.86
C GLU A 44 -3.27 -8.20 7.95
N TYR A 45 -2.74 -7.33 7.10
CA TYR A 45 -1.65 -7.69 6.19
C TYR A 45 -0.27 -7.40 6.80
N VAL A 46 0.67 -8.34 6.68
CA VAL A 46 2.09 -8.20 7.02
C VAL A 46 2.90 -8.37 5.74
N VAL A 47 3.41 -7.27 5.18
CA VAL A 47 4.05 -7.25 3.85
C VAL A 47 5.56 -7.08 3.97
N VAL A 48 6.32 -8.08 3.50
CA VAL A 48 7.76 -7.99 3.33
C VAL A 48 8.07 -7.28 2.01
N ASP A 49 8.60 -6.07 2.07
CA ASP A 49 8.89 -5.26 0.88
C ASP A 49 10.18 -5.72 0.17
N ILE A 50 10.63 -4.93 -0.82
CA ILE A 50 11.54 -5.31 -1.89
C ILE A 50 12.87 -5.94 -1.42
N GLN A 51 13.47 -6.72 -2.31
CA GLN A 51 14.83 -7.27 -2.17
C GLN A 51 15.01 -8.24 -0.99
N TRP A 52 13.95 -8.89 -0.51
CA TRP A 52 14.08 -10.05 0.39
C TRP A 52 14.97 -11.17 -0.16
N TYR A 53 15.19 -11.19 -1.47
CA TYR A 53 16.06 -12.10 -2.21
C TYR A 53 17.51 -11.60 -2.40
N ASP A 54 17.86 -10.38 -1.97
CA ASP A 54 19.26 -9.92 -1.92
C ASP A 54 19.87 -10.21 -0.53
N PRO A 55 20.80 -11.18 -0.41
CA PRO A 55 21.46 -11.47 0.86
C PRO A 55 22.40 -10.34 1.33
N ALA A 56 22.80 -9.44 0.44
CA ALA A 56 23.65 -8.29 0.73
C ALA A 56 22.88 -6.97 0.89
N ALA A 57 21.54 -7.01 0.90
CA ALA A 57 20.70 -5.84 1.09
C ALA A 57 21.13 -5.02 2.33
N ARG A 58 21.08 -3.70 2.21
CA ARG A 58 21.60 -2.77 3.21
C ARG A 58 20.78 -1.48 3.23
N ALA A 59 20.98 -0.69 4.28
CA ALA A 59 20.38 0.65 4.37
C ALA A 59 20.81 1.55 3.20
N GLY A 60 19.95 2.50 2.83
CA GLY A 60 20.22 3.50 1.80
C GLY A 60 20.03 3.02 0.35
N GLY A 61 19.17 2.01 0.14
CA GLY A 61 18.72 1.59 -1.19
C GLY A 61 19.40 0.34 -1.74
N TYR A 62 19.54 0.29 -3.07
CA TYR A 62 19.87 -0.91 -3.83
C TYR A 62 21.37 -1.13 -4.04
N ASN A 63 21.78 -2.40 -4.12
CA ASN A 63 23.13 -2.78 -4.54
C ASN A 63 23.20 -2.92 -6.06
N THR A 64 24.13 -2.22 -6.71
CA THR A 64 24.39 -2.42 -8.15
C THR A 64 24.97 -3.81 -8.40
N GLY A 65 24.39 -4.57 -9.34
CA GLY A 65 24.87 -5.91 -9.68
C GLY A 65 24.73 -6.89 -8.51
N ALA A 66 23.64 -6.78 -7.75
CA ALA A 66 23.33 -7.65 -6.62
C ALA A 66 23.39 -9.14 -7.03
N LYS A 67 23.83 -9.98 -6.09
CA LYS A 67 23.84 -11.45 -6.26
C LYS A 67 22.62 -12.03 -5.60
N LEU A 68 21.54 -12.13 -6.36
CA LEU A 68 20.24 -12.56 -5.90
C LEU A 68 20.26 -14.06 -5.54
N ALA A 69 19.53 -14.40 -4.47
CA ALA A 69 19.21 -15.78 -4.13
C ALA A 69 18.10 -16.26 -5.07
N LEU A 70 18.42 -17.19 -5.97
CA LEU A 70 17.50 -17.80 -6.93
C LEU A 70 17.48 -19.32 -6.75
N ASP A 71 16.35 -19.97 -7.07
CA ASP A 71 16.31 -21.43 -7.20
C ASP A 71 16.83 -21.90 -8.56
N GLU A 72 16.79 -23.22 -8.77
CA GLU A 72 17.20 -23.89 -10.01
C GLU A 72 16.36 -23.51 -11.24
N TYR A 73 15.18 -22.89 -11.04
CA TYR A 73 14.31 -22.39 -12.11
C TYR A 73 14.45 -20.88 -12.33
N GLY A 74 15.42 -20.24 -11.67
CA GLY A 74 15.68 -18.81 -11.79
C GLY A 74 14.72 -17.93 -11.00
N ARG A 75 13.91 -18.50 -10.09
CA ARG A 75 12.93 -17.76 -9.30
C ARG A 75 13.53 -17.23 -8.00
N PRO A 76 13.23 -15.98 -7.58
CA PRO A 76 13.73 -15.43 -6.32
C PRO A 76 13.38 -16.27 -5.08
N GLN A 77 14.36 -16.40 -4.17
CA GLN A 77 14.25 -17.08 -2.88
C GLN A 77 14.60 -16.13 -1.74
N PRO A 78 13.90 -16.20 -0.59
CA PRO A 78 14.28 -15.44 0.59
C PRO A 78 15.70 -15.76 1.04
N ALA A 79 16.50 -14.71 1.24
CA ALA A 79 17.89 -14.81 1.62
C ALA A 79 18.01 -15.43 3.03
N PRO A 80 18.56 -16.65 3.20
CA PRO A 80 18.50 -17.37 4.48
C PRO A 80 19.26 -16.70 5.63
N ASN A 81 20.20 -15.80 5.35
CA ASN A 81 20.87 -15.00 6.37
C ASN A 81 19.94 -13.96 7.02
N ARG A 82 18.89 -13.53 6.32
CA ARG A 82 17.85 -12.60 6.81
C ARG A 82 16.57 -13.32 7.21
N PHE A 83 16.28 -14.44 6.53
CA PHE A 83 15.13 -15.30 6.78
C PHE A 83 15.59 -16.74 7.08
N PRO A 84 16.10 -17.03 8.29
CA PRO A 84 16.66 -18.34 8.62
C PRO A 84 15.67 -19.49 8.43
N SER A 85 14.37 -19.25 8.60
CA SER A 85 13.35 -20.28 8.40
C SER A 85 13.19 -20.72 6.93
N ALA A 86 13.67 -19.91 5.98
CA ALA A 86 13.67 -20.26 4.56
C ALA A 86 14.75 -21.28 4.16
N ALA A 87 15.70 -21.59 5.05
CA ALA A 87 16.78 -22.51 4.76
C ALA A 87 16.27 -23.88 4.28
N GLY A 88 17.06 -24.54 3.41
CA GLY A 88 16.70 -25.85 2.87
C GLY A 88 15.56 -25.83 1.83
N GLY A 89 15.29 -24.67 1.22
CA GLY A 89 14.27 -24.54 0.17
C GLY A 89 12.84 -24.38 0.70
N ALA A 90 12.67 -24.07 1.99
CA ALA A 90 11.36 -23.85 2.59
C ALA A 90 10.70 -22.53 2.11
N GLY A 91 11.51 -21.59 1.61
CA GLY A 91 11.04 -20.29 1.14
C GLY A 91 10.31 -19.53 2.25
N PHE A 92 9.27 -18.77 1.90
CA PHE A 92 8.50 -18.02 2.89
C PHE A 92 7.45 -18.84 3.64
N LYS A 93 7.24 -20.12 3.30
CA LYS A 93 6.17 -20.91 3.91
C LYS A 93 6.19 -20.88 5.46
N PRO A 94 7.33 -21.06 6.14
CA PRO A 94 7.34 -21.04 7.61
C PRO A 94 7.04 -19.66 8.22
N LEU A 95 7.35 -18.57 7.52
CA LEU A 95 7.03 -17.21 7.97
C LEU A 95 5.54 -16.90 7.70
N ALA A 96 5.02 -17.28 6.54
CA ALA A 96 3.60 -17.15 6.22
C ALA A 96 2.73 -17.97 7.19
N ASP A 97 3.07 -19.25 7.43
CA ASP A 97 2.38 -20.12 8.40
C ASP A 97 2.38 -19.48 9.80
N TYR A 98 3.46 -18.81 10.20
CA TYR A 98 3.50 -18.07 11.46
C TYR A 98 2.53 -16.88 11.48
N VAL A 99 2.56 -16.03 10.45
CA VAL A 99 1.66 -14.89 10.32
C VAL A 99 0.20 -15.35 10.32
N HIS A 100 -0.12 -16.44 9.60
CA HIS A 100 -1.45 -17.06 9.61
C HIS A 100 -1.84 -17.60 10.99
N SER A 101 -0.89 -18.13 11.76
CA SER A 101 -1.17 -18.62 13.12
C SER A 101 -1.60 -17.52 14.09
N LEU A 102 -1.27 -16.26 13.78
CA LEU A 102 -1.73 -15.06 14.50
C LEU A 102 -3.10 -14.56 14.01
N GLY A 103 -3.70 -15.20 13.01
CA GLY A 103 -4.93 -14.73 12.36
C GLY A 103 -4.71 -13.58 11.36
N LEU A 104 -3.47 -13.33 10.97
CA LEU A 104 -3.09 -12.29 10.00
C LEU A 104 -2.86 -12.90 8.60
N LYS A 105 -2.57 -12.04 7.62
CA LYS A 105 -2.30 -12.38 6.22
C LYS A 105 -0.88 -11.98 5.84
N PHE A 106 -0.21 -12.81 5.06
CA PHE A 106 1.17 -12.58 4.66
C PHE A 106 1.26 -12.01 3.25
N GLY A 107 2.11 -11.01 3.06
CA GLY A 107 2.37 -10.41 1.76
C GLY A 107 3.85 -10.29 1.44
N LEU A 108 4.15 -10.19 0.15
CA LEU A 108 5.50 -9.90 -0.31
C LEU A 108 5.51 -8.92 -1.49
N HIS A 109 6.66 -8.31 -1.69
CA HIS A 109 6.96 -7.50 -2.86
C HIS A 109 7.63 -8.33 -3.97
N ILE A 110 7.34 -7.99 -5.23
CA ILE A 110 8.13 -8.43 -6.38
C ILE A 110 8.51 -7.24 -7.26
N LEU A 111 9.66 -7.36 -7.93
CA LEU A 111 10.04 -6.50 -9.04
C LEU A 111 9.58 -7.14 -10.36
N ARG A 112 8.99 -6.36 -11.28
CA ARG A 112 8.64 -6.80 -12.64
C ARG A 112 9.78 -7.55 -13.33
N GLY A 113 9.42 -8.53 -14.15
CA GLY A 113 10.32 -9.18 -15.08
C GLY A 113 11.05 -10.42 -14.57
N VAL A 114 12.16 -10.76 -15.23
CA VAL A 114 12.97 -11.96 -15.01
C VAL A 114 14.38 -11.59 -14.53
N PRO A 115 14.94 -12.24 -13.50
CA PRO A 115 16.27 -11.94 -13.00
C PRO A 115 17.34 -12.02 -14.08
N ARG A 116 18.21 -11.00 -14.16
CA ARG A 116 19.32 -10.99 -15.13
C ARG A 116 20.26 -12.18 -14.92
N GLN A 117 20.41 -12.63 -13.68
CA GLN A 117 21.15 -13.84 -13.33
C GLN A 117 20.53 -15.11 -13.91
N ALA A 118 19.20 -15.25 -13.88
CA ALA A 118 18.49 -16.39 -14.45
C ALA A 118 18.67 -16.44 -15.97
N VAL A 119 18.54 -15.29 -16.62
CA VAL A 119 18.78 -15.12 -18.07
C VAL A 119 20.21 -15.48 -18.45
N ALA A 120 21.21 -15.01 -17.68
CA ALA A 120 22.61 -15.28 -17.96
C ALA A 120 23.00 -16.77 -17.72
N ALA A 121 22.35 -17.42 -16.75
CA ALA A 121 22.54 -18.83 -16.45
C ALA A 121 21.68 -19.76 -17.31
N ASP A 122 20.77 -19.20 -18.11
CA ASP A 122 19.80 -19.92 -18.94
C ASP A 122 19.01 -20.98 -18.14
N THR A 123 18.51 -20.59 -16.97
CA THR A 123 17.78 -21.51 -16.09
C THR A 123 16.48 -21.98 -16.76
N PRO A 124 16.07 -23.25 -16.55
CA PRO A 124 14.78 -23.73 -17.04
C PRO A 124 13.62 -22.99 -16.37
N ILE A 125 12.51 -22.79 -17.07
CA ILE A 125 11.28 -22.23 -16.50
C ILE A 125 10.40 -23.39 -16.02
N GLN A 126 10.11 -23.43 -14.70
CA GLN A 126 9.39 -24.55 -14.09
C GLN A 126 8.02 -24.78 -14.74
N GLY A 127 7.76 -26.03 -15.15
CA GLY A 127 6.48 -26.40 -15.75
C GLY A 127 6.34 -26.04 -17.23
N SER A 128 7.46 -25.72 -17.91
CA SER A 128 7.48 -25.46 -19.36
C SER A 128 8.67 -26.12 -20.04
N GLU A 129 8.70 -26.06 -21.37
CA GLU A 129 9.84 -26.48 -22.20
C GLU A 129 10.85 -25.34 -22.46
N TYR A 130 10.59 -24.16 -21.91
CA TYR A 130 11.35 -22.93 -22.18
C TYR A 130 12.39 -22.63 -21.10
N SER A 131 13.30 -21.72 -21.41
CA SER A 131 14.34 -21.24 -20.50
C SER A 131 14.34 -19.71 -20.37
N ALA A 132 14.94 -19.22 -19.28
CA ALA A 132 14.98 -17.80 -18.97
C ALA A 132 15.68 -16.97 -20.05
N ALA A 133 16.65 -17.52 -20.80
CA ALA A 133 17.34 -16.76 -21.86
C ALA A 133 16.45 -16.43 -23.07
N GLN A 134 15.30 -17.08 -23.21
CA GLN A 134 14.40 -16.92 -24.37
C GLN A 134 13.38 -15.81 -24.21
N ILE A 135 13.11 -15.38 -22.98
CA ILE A 135 12.01 -14.47 -22.65
C ILE A 135 12.38 -13.01 -22.29
N PRO A 136 13.65 -12.54 -22.24
CA PRO A 136 13.91 -11.19 -21.79
C PRO A 136 13.59 -10.16 -22.87
N ASP A 137 12.81 -9.14 -22.52
CA ASP A 137 12.78 -7.86 -23.24
C ASP A 137 13.86 -6.95 -22.65
N ARG A 138 14.94 -6.75 -23.41
CA ARG A 138 16.12 -5.97 -22.99
C ARG A 138 15.96 -4.46 -23.21
N GLU A 139 14.88 -4.02 -23.83
CA GLU A 139 14.60 -2.59 -24.02
C GLU A 139 13.77 -2.03 -22.85
N ARG A 140 13.08 -2.89 -22.09
CA ARG A 140 12.21 -2.53 -20.97
C ARG A 140 12.90 -2.63 -19.60
N LEU A 141 13.71 -1.63 -19.28
CA LEU A 141 14.46 -1.56 -18.03
C LEU A 141 13.72 -0.77 -16.95
N SER A 142 13.86 -1.23 -15.70
CA SER A 142 13.61 -0.35 -14.56
C SER A 142 14.65 0.78 -14.53
N SER A 143 14.20 1.98 -14.16
CA SER A 143 15.06 3.17 -14.09
C SER A 143 15.83 3.31 -12.78
N TRP A 144 15.51 2.49 -11.79
CA TRP A 144 15.99 2.65 -10.41
C TRP A 144 16.64 1.39 -9.82
N ILE A 145 16.50 0.22 -10.47
CA ILE A 145 17.14 -1.03 -10.07
C ILE A 145 17.49 -1.89 -11.29
N ASP A 146 18.54 -2.71 -11.21
CA ASP A 146 19.06 -3.50 -12.32
C ASP A 146 18.97 -5.03 -12.13
N ASP A 147 18.15 -5.47 -11.18
CA ASP A 147 17.96 -6.88 -10.81
C ASP A 147 17.36 -7.72 -11.95
N ASN A 148 16.41 -7.15 -12.71
CA ASN A 148 15.61 -7.84 -13.73
C ASN A 148 15.78 -7.24 -15.14
N TRP A 149 15.47 -8.06 -16.16
CA TRP A 149 15.00 -7.60 -17.47
C TRP A 149 13.48 -7.63 -17.49
N GLY A 150 12.84 -6.83 -18.36
CA GLY A 150 11.43 -7.06 -18.68
C GLY A 150 11.22 -8.41 -19.36
N ILE A 151 9.96 -8.84 -19.49
CA ILE A 151 9.61 -10.09 -20.15
C ILE A 151 8.90 -9.82 -21.48
N ASP A 152 9.31 -10.55 -22.52
CA ASP A 152 8.60 -10.64 -23.80
C ASP A 152 7.43 -11.64 -23.66
N HIS A 153 6.22 -11.12 -23.42
CA HIS A 153 5.00 -11.93 -23.33
C HIS A 153 4.44 -12.37 -24.68
N SER A 154 5.06 -12.00 -25.81
CA SER A 154 4.75 -12.62 -27.10
C SER A 154 5.32 -14.04 -27.22
N HIS A 155 6.35 -14.35 -26.42
CA HIS A 155 6.87 -15.70 -26.28
C HIS A 155 6.10 -16.45 -25.17
N PRO A 156 5.61 -17.69 -25.41
CA PRO A 156 4.81 -18.44 -24.43
C PRO A 156 5.55 -18.72 -23.10
N GLY A 157 6.88 -18.71 -23.12
CA GLY A 157 7.71 -18.78 -21.91
C GLY A 157 7.53 -17.60 -20.95
N GLY A 158 7.14 -16.41 -21.44
CA GLY A 158 6.95 -15.22 -20.60
C GLY A 158 5.84 -15.42 -19.57
N GLN A 159 4.65 -15.82 -20.04
CA GLN A 159 3.54 -16.19 -19.15
C GLN A 159 3.89 -17.40 -18.28
N ALA A 160 4.57 -18.41 -18.84
CA ALA A 160 4.94 -19.60 -18.07
C ALA A 160 5.86 -19.27 -16.88
N TYR A 161 6.73 -18.27 -17.02
CA TYR A 161 7.58 -17.81 -15.93
C TYR A 161 6.76 -17.16 -14.81
N TYR A 162 5.83 -16.25 -15.13
CA TYR A 162 4.95 -15.68 -14.11
C TYR A 162 4.03 -16.70 -13.45
N ASP A 163 3.46 -17.64 -14.21
CA ASP A 163 2.70 -18.77 -13.65
C ASP A 163 3.55 -19.56 -12.63
N SER A 164 4.84 -19.77 -12.92
CA SER A 164 5.75 -20.49 -12.03
C SER A 164 6.09 -19.70 -10.75
N LEU A 165 6.19 -18.38 -10.84
CA LEU A 165 6.42 -17.49 -9.70
C LEU A 165 5.20 -17.43 -8.79
N VAL A 166 4.03 -17.19 -9.36
CA VAL A 166 2.81 -17.06 -8.54
C VAL A 166 2.40 -18.39 -7.92
N ARG A 167 2.65 -19.53 -8.60
CA ARG A 167 2.49 -20.86 -7.99
C ARG A 167 3.37 -21.04 -6.76
N GLN A 168 4.63 -20.63 -6.84
CA GLN A 168 5.55 -20.67 -5.69
C GLN A 168 5.03 -19.84 -4.51
N PHE A 169 4.55 -18.63 -4.79
CA PHE A 169 3.98 -17.77 -3.76
C PHE A 169 2.72 -18.36 -3.15
N ALA A 170 1.88 -19.01 -3.95
CA ALA A 170 0.71 -19.73 -3.46
C ALA A 170 1.09 -20.93 -2.57
N GLU A 171 2.12 -21.70 -2.95
CA GLU A 171 2.67 -22.81 -2.15
C GLU A 171 3.25 -22.35 -0.81
N TRP A 172 3.80 -21.13 -0.77
CA TRP A 172 4.25 -20.50 0.48
C TRP A 172 3.11 -19.94 1.33
N GLY A 173 1.89 -19.82 0.80
CA GLY A 173 0.80 -19.21 1.55
C GLY A 173 0.79 -17.68 1.49
N VAL A 174 1.24 -17.05 0.41
CA VAL A 174 1.13 -15.59 0.22
C VAL A 174 -0.33 -15.18 -0.04
N ASP A 175 -0.84 -14.17 0.66
CA ASP A 175 -2.20 -13.60 0.50
C ASP A 175 -2.20 -12.24 -0.23
N TYR A 176 -1.03 -11.63 -0.41
CA TYR A 176 -0.88 -10.29 -0.95
C TYR A 176 0.44 -10.15 -1.71
N ILE A 177 0.40 -9.60 -2.92
CA ILE A 177 1.59 -9.29 -3.72
C ILE A 177 1.56 -7.80 -4.07
N LYS A 178 2.65 -7.10 -3.74
CA LYS A 178 2.98 -5.77 -4.31
C LYS A 178 3.93 -5.96 -5.48
N ALA A 179 3.49 -5.65 -6.69
CA ALA A 179 4.27 -5.72 -7.92
C ALA A 179 4.76 -4.34 -8.35
N ASP A 180 6.06 -4.11 -8.24
CA ASP A 180 6.73 -2.86 -8.60
C ASP A 180 7.23 -2.85 -10.04
N ASP A 181 7.51 -1.64 -10.52
CA ASP A 181 7.96 -1.34 -11.88
C ASP A 181 6.93 -1.74 -12.95
N MET A 182 5.64 -1.77 -12.57
CA MET A 182 4.55 -2.22 -13.46
C MET A 182 3.82 -1.07 -14.16
N ILE A 183 3.56 0.02 -13.44
CA ILE A 183 2.63 1.09 -13.89
C ILE A 183 3.29 2.46 -14.09
N ALA A 184 4.59 2.60 -13.81
CA ALA A 184 5.37 3.78 -14.16
C ALA A 184 6.84 3.43 -14.51
N PRO A 185 7.19 3.18 -15.79
CA PRO A 185 6.31 3.27 -16.98
C PRO A 185 5.17 2.25 -16.97
N TYR A 186 4.10 2.51 -17.73
CA TYR A 186 2.93 1.64 -17.77
C TYR A 186 3.15 0.46 -18.73
N TRP A 187 3.32 -0.75 -18.19
CA TRP A 187 3.53 -1.99 -18.93
C TRP A 187 2.28 -2.86 -18.92
N GLU A 188 1.34 -2.57 -19.83
CA GLU A 188 0.03 -3.21 -19.90
C GLU A 188 0.11 -4.74 -19.98
N ASP A 189 0.97 -5.27 -20.86
CA ASP A 189 1.18 -6.71 -21.06
C ASP A 189 1.78 -7.41 -19.83
N GLU A 190 2.68 -6.77 -19.10
CA GLU A 190 3.23 -7.32 -17.85
C GLU A 190 2.16 -7.35 -16.74
N VAL A 191 1.31 -6.31 -16.67
CA VAL A 191 0.17 -6.26 -15.73
C VAL A 191 -0.83 -7.37 -16.01
N GLU A 192 -1.25 -7.54 -17.26
CA GLU A 192 -2.17 -8.61 -17.67
C GLU A 192 -1.57 -9.99 -17.39
N ALA A 193 -0.32 -10.22 -17.78
CA ALA A 193 0.33 -11.52 -17.62
C ALA A 193 0.48 -11.91 -16.13
N PHE A 194 0.85 -10.95 -15.28
CA PHE A 194 0.94 -11.19 -13.84
C PHE A 194 -0.43 -11.41 -13.21
N TRP A 195 -1.45 -10.63 -13.61
CA TRP A 195 -2.83 -10.85 -13.18
C TRP A 195 -3.33 -12.25 -13.54
N HIS A 196 -3.10 -12.71 -14.78
CA HIS A 196 -3.47 -14.05 -15.20
C HIS A 196 -2.76 -15.15 -14.40
N ALA A 197 -1.52 -14.94 -14.00
CA ALA A 197 -0.81 -15.87 -13.13
C ALA A 197 -1.45 -15.95 -11.73
N VAL A 198 -1.92 -14.81 -11.20
CA VAL A 198 -2.71 -14.72 -9.95
C VAL A 198 -4.05 -15.42 -10.07
N GLU A 199 -4.79 -15.25 -11.17
CA GLU A 199 -6.09 -15.91 -11.34
C GLU A 199 -6.00 -17.44 -11.53
N ARG A 200 -4.84 -17.95 -11.94
CA ARG A 200 -4.64 -19.38 -12.23
C ARG A 200 -4.35 -20.23 -10.99
N VAL A 201 -4.02 -19.62 -9.86
CA VAL A 201 -3.76 -20.37 -8.62
C VAL A 201 -5.03 -20.51 -7.79
N ASP A 202 -5.21 -21.65 -7.13
CA ASP A 202 -6.33 -21.90 -6.20
C ASP A 202 -6.03 -21.29 -4.82
N ARG A 203 -5.81 -19.97 -4.80
CA ARG A 203 -5.55 -19.18 -3.59
C ARG A 203 -5.95 -17.73 -3.81
N ASP A 204 -6.65 -17.16 -2.83
CA ASP A 204 -6.96 -15.73 -2.82
C ASP A 204 -5.68 -14.92 -2.59
N ILE A 205 -5.23 -14.19 -3.62
CA ILE A 205 -4.06 -13.29 -3.54
C ILE A 205 -4.47 -11.89 -3.99
N VAL A 206 -4.36 -10.92 -3.08
CA VAL A 206 -4.54 -9.50 -3.40
C VAL A 206 -3.36 -9.02 -4.24
N LEU A 207 -3.62 -8.27 -5.31
CA LEU A 207 -2.60 -7.72 -6.20
C LEU A 207 -2.57 -6.20 -6.08
N SER A 208 -1.43 -5.67 -5.67
CA SER A 208 -1.12 -4.24 -5.59
C SER A 208 -0.10 -3.88 -6.66
N LEU A 209 -0.36 -2.83 -7.45
CA LEU A 209 0.54 -2.36 -8.50
C LEU A 209 1.26 -1.06 -8.10
N SER A 210 2.53 -0.94 -8.48
CA SER A 210 3.39 0.17 -8.10
C SER A 210 4.55 0.35 -9.10
N PRO A 211 5.26 1.50 -9.10
CA PRO A 211 4.93 2.77 -8.44
C PRO A 211 3.98 3.63 -9.29
N GLY A 212 3.33 4.62 -8.67
CA GLY A 212 2.30 5.47 -9.29
C GLY A 212 2.80 6.80 -9.85
N MET A 213 3.97 6.86 -10.51
CA MET A 213 4.50 8.12 -11.03
C MET A 213 3.79 8.58 -12.32
N SER A 214 2.96 9.61 -12.22
CA SER A 214 2.25 10.24 -13.36
C SER A 214 1.35 9.28 -14.13
N VAL A 215 0.71 8.33 -13.45
CA VAL A 215 -0.26 7.40 -14.05
C VAL A 215 -1.49 8.17 -14.53
N SER A 216 -1.89 7.95 -15.78
CA SER A 216 -3.10 8.54 -16.37
C SER A 216 -4.35 7.79 -15.90
N THR A 217 -5.43 8.52 -15.59
CA THR A 217 -6.75 7.94 -15.30
C THR A 217 -7.38 7.26 -16.52
N GLU A 218 -6.84 7.46 -17.73
CA GLU A 218 -7.22 6.70 -18.93
C GLU A 218 -6.99 5.19 -18.77
N HIS A 219 -6.07 4.78 -17.90
CA HIS A 219 -5.82 3.37 -17.58
C HIS A 219 -6.74 2.81 -16.48
N ALA A 220 -7.68 3.59 -15.94
CA ALA A 220 -8.48 3.19 -14.79
C ALA A 220 -9.29 1.91 -15.02
N GLU A 221 -9.92 1.76 -16.19
CA GLU A 221 -10.67 0.54 -16.52
C GLU A 221 -9.75 -0.69 -16.58
N HIS A 222 -8.57 -0.55 -17.18
CA HIS A 222 -7.59 -1.63 -17.25
C HIS A 222 -7.08 -2.02 -15.84
N LEU A 223 -6.79 -1.03 -14.98
CA LEU A 223 -6.36 -1.27 -13.60
C LEU A 223 -7.44 -1.98 -12.76
N GLN A 224 -8.71 -1.60 -12.94
CA GLN A 224 -9.84 -2.28 -12.30
C GLN A 224 -9.99 -3.73 -12.78
N GLN A 225 -9.62 -4.04 -14.01
CA GLN A 225 -9.73 -5.41 -14.53
C GLN A 225 -8.56 -6.30 -14.07
N HIS A 226 -7.40 -5.72 -13.75
CA HIS A 226 -6.15 -6.47 -13.58
C HIS A 226 -5.40 -6.20 -12.26
N SER A 227 -6.04 -5.60 -11.27
CA SER A 227 -5.44 -5.40 -9.94
C SER A 227 -6.48 -5.16 -8.87
N HIS A 228 -6.12 -5.37 -7.61
CA HIS A 228 -6.99 -5.04 -6.48
C HIS A 228 -6.72 -3.64 -5.92
N MET A 229 -5.51 -3.12 -6.13
CA MET A 229 -5.12 -1.76 -5.80
C MET A 229 -3.93 -1.30 -6.65
N TRP A 230 -3.78 0.00 -6.83
CA TRP A 230 -2.70 0.59 -7.62
C TRP A 230 -2.28 1.94 -7.07
N ARG A 231 -0.96 2.14 -6.97
CA ARG A 231 -0.38 3.41 -6.55
C ARG A 231 -0.78 4.54 -7.49
N ILE A 232 -1.23 5.66 -6.92
CA ILE A 232 -1.58 6.88 -7.68
C ILE A 232 -0.52 7.98 -7.57
N SER A 233 0.53 7.74 -6.78
CA SER A 233 1.63 8.68 -6.55
C SER A 233 3.01 8.02 -6.67
N ALA A 234 4.04 8.87 -6.80
CA ALA A 234 5.40 8.51 -6.41
C ALA A 234 5.47 8.11 -4.93
N ASP A 235 6.63 7.60 -4.49
CA ASP A 235 6.81 7.18 -3.10
C ASP A 235 6.59 8.35 -2.15
N LEU A 236 5.69 8.13 -1.19
CA LEU A 236 5.27 9.11 -0.20
C LEU A 236 6.13 8.99 1.06
N TRP A 237 6.58 10.13 1.59
CA TRP A 237 7.32 10.22 2.83
C TRP A 237 6.68 11.23 3.79
N ASP A 238 7.24 11.35 4.99
CA ASP A 238 6.81 12.21 6.10
C ASP A 238 7.06 13.70 5.85
N ARG A 239 6.59 14.22 4.72
CA ARG A 239 6.71 15.61 4.28
C ARG A 239 5.35 16.15 3.88
N TRP A 240 4.98 17.32 4.38
CA TRP A 240 3.69 17.95 4.04
C TRP A 240 3.42 18.02 2.53
N ARG A 241 4.46 18.32 1.72
CA ARG A 241 4.32 18.36 0.25
C ARG A 241 3.78 17.05 -0.31
N ASP A 242 4.19 15.92 0.23
CA ASP A 242 3.79 14.60 -0.28
C ASP A 242 2.33 14.34 0.09
N ILE A 243 1.90 14.73 1.30
CA ILE A 243 0.49 14.67 1.73
C ILE A 243 -0.38 15.62 0.90
N ASP A 244 0.10 16.85 0.65
CA ASP A 244 -0.66 17.88 -0.05
C ASP A 244 -0.99 17.51 -1.50
N VAL A 245 -0.08 16.80 -2.18
CA VAL A 245 -0.30 16.31 -3.54
C VAL A 245 -1.42 15.27 -3.58
N GLN A 246 -1.59 14.46 -2.52
CA GLN A 246 -2.62 13.41 -2.48
C GLN A 246 -4.05 13.95 -2.50
N PHE A 247 -4.29 15.19 -2.06
CA PHE A 247 -5.62 15.78 -2.15
C PHE A 247 -6.13 15.85 -3.59
N ASP A 248 -5.25 16.20 -4.52
CA ASP A 248 -5.64 16.36 -5.91
C ASP A 248 -5.62 15.00 -6.63
N LEU A 249 -4.67 14.11 -6.30
CA LEU A 249 -4.64 12.74 -6.82
C LEU A 249 -5.87 11.93 -6.38
N LEU A 250 -6.22 11.92 -5.09
CA LEU A 250 -7.38 11.20 -4.59
C LEU A 250 -8.68 11.76 -5.14
N ARG A 251 -8.81 13.10 -5.28
CA ARG A 251 -9.98 13.70 -5.94
C ARG A 251 -10.19 13.12 -7.34
N ASP A 252 -9.10 12.97 -8.10
CA ASP A 252 -9.14 12.52 -9.49
C ASP A 252 -9.32 11.00 -9.62
N TRP A 253 -8.78 10.22 -8.67
CA TRP A 253 -8.78 8.75 -8.73
C TRP A 253 -9.90 8.05 -7.98
N VAL A 254 -10.44 8.63 -6.90
CA VAL A 254 -11.53 8.03 -6.10
C VAL A 254 -12.76 7.62 -6.93
N PRO A 255 -13.18 8.34 -7.99
CA PRO A 255 -14.28 7.89 -8.85
C PRO A 255 -14.08 6.51 -9.51
N PHE A 256 -12.82 6.04 -9.59
CA PHE A 256 -12.46 4.73 -10.14
C PHE A 256 -12.22 3.67 -9.05
N GLY A 257 -12.37 4.02 -7.78
CA GLY A 257 -12.27 3.09 -6.66
C GLY A 257 -13.61 2.45 -6.30
N GLY A 258 -13.56 1.29 -5.65
CA GLY A 258 -14.72 0.59 -5.15
C GLY A 258 -14.41 -0.83 -4.65
N PRO A 259 -15.42 -1.58 -4.18
CA PRO A 259 -15.20 -2.93 -3.68
C PRO A 259 -14.41 -3.80 -4.68
N GLY A 260 -13.21 -4.20 -4.30
CA GLY A 260 -12.27 -5.00 -5.09
C GLY A 260 -11.15 -4.22 -5.78
N HIS A 261 -11.23 -2.89 -5.90
CA HIS A 261 -10.34 -2.07 -6.73
C HIS A 261 -10.09 -0.71 -6.06
N TRP A 262 -8.87 -0.48 -5.56
CA TRP A 262 -8.59 0.69 -4.72
C TRP A 262 -7.43 1.55 -5.24
N PRO A 263 -7.67 2.82 -5.59
CA PRO A 263 -6.63 3.81 -5.71
C PRO A 263 -5.82 3.90 -4.41
N ASP A 264 -4.51 3.77 -4.52
CA ASP A 264 -3.59 3.69 -3.39
C ASP A 264 -2.74 4.96 -3.29
N ALA A 265 -3.01 5.76 -2.25
CA ALA A 265 -2.25 6.96 -1.91
C ALA A 265 -0.92 6.66 -1.18
N ASP A 266 -0.50 5.39 -1.19
CA ASP A 266 0.74 4.87 -0.63
C ASP A 266 0.72 4.69 0.89
N MET A 267 1.81 4.12 1.39
CA MET A 267 2.04 3.78 2.78
C MET A 267 1.96 4.98 3.72
N LEU A 268 1.78 4.69 5.00
CA LEU A 268 1.66 5.66 6.09
C LEU A 268 3.02 5.76 6.80
N PRO A 269 3.81 6.83 6.59
CA PRO A 269 5.08 7.06 7.26
C PRO A 269 4.83 7.62 8.66
N LEU A 270 4.09 6.87 9.48
CA LEU A 270 3.61 7.23 10.83
C LEU A 270 4.23 6.29 11.85
N GLY A 271 4.91 6.84 12.86
CA GLY A 271 5.65 6.10 13.89
C GLY A 271 7.16 6.13 13.68
N HIS A 272 7.87 5.14 14.21
CA HIS A 272 9.32 5.03 14.10
C HIS A 272 9.73 4.47 12.72
N ILE A 273 10.21 5.34 11.85
CA ILE A 273 10.62 5.04 10.48
C ILE A 273 12.13 5.31 10.28
N GLY A 274 12.67 4.99 9.10
CA GLY A 274 14.03 5.36 8.74
C GLY A 274 15.14 4.55 9.41
N ILE A 275 14.83 3.44 10.11
CA ILE A 275 15.83 2.63 10.81
C ILE A 275 16.94 2.16 9.86
N ARG A 276 16.53 1.66 8.67
CA ARG A 276 17.41 1.27 7.56
C ARG A 276 16.76 1.57 6.21
N ALA A 277 15.91 2.60 6.16
CA ALA A 277 15.14 2.94 4.97
C ALA A 277 16.01 3.56 3.87
N GLU A 278 15.39 3.82 2.71
CA GLU A 278 16.03 4.59 1.65
C GLU A 278 16.18 6.08 2.02
N VAL A 279 15.21 6.64 2.75
CA VAL A 279 15.14 8.08 3.03
C VAL A 279 15.32 8.40 4.52
N GLY A 280 16.38 9.15 4.79
CA GLY A 280 16.67 9.73 6.09
C GLY A 280 17.26 8.74 7.11
N GLU A 281 17.45 9.25 8.32
CA GLU A 281 17.95 8.50 9.48
C GLU A 281 16.78 8.04 10.37
N PRO A 282 17.03 7.14 11.35
CA PRO A 282 16.00 6.65 12.28
C PRO A 282 15.31 7.81 13.01
N ARG A 283 13.98 7.86 12.96
CA ARG A 283 13.17 8.95 13.53
C ARG A 283 11.72 8.55 13.74
N GLU A 284 11.05 9.22 14.67
CA GLU A 284 9.59 9.34 14.58
C GLU A 284 9.23 10.20 13.34
N SER A 285 8.09 9.93 12.74
CA SER A 285 7.53 10.71 11.63
C SER A 285 7.70 12.22 11.83
N LEU A 286 8.22 12.91 10.81
CA LEU A 286 8.40 14.36 10.83
C LEU A 286 7.09 15.14 10.63
N LEU A 287 5.98 14.45 10.33
CA LEU A 287 4.67 15.09 10.26
C LEU A 287 4.24 15.58 11.64
N THR A 288 3.75 16.81 11.71
CA THR A 288 3.12 17.34 12.93
C THR A 288 1.85 16.55 13.29
N PRO A 289 1.38 16.57 14.55
CA PRO A 289 0.16 15.87 14.92
C PRO A 289 -1.06 16.24 14.05
N ASP A 290 -1.17 17.51 13.65
CA ASP A 290 -2.22 17.97 12.74
C ASP A 290 -2.08 17.39 11.33
N GLU A 291 -0.86 17.31 10.80
CA GLU A 291 -0.59 16.69 9.50
C GLU A 291 -0.85 15.18 9.50
N GLN A 292 -0.51 14.49 10.59
CA GLN A 292 -0.80 13.06 10.77
C GLN A 292 -2.32 12.80 10.79
N ARG A 293 -3.09 13.62 11.53
CA ARG A 293 -4.56 13.57 11.53
C ARG A 293 -5.13 13.89 10.16
N THR A 294 -4.59 14.89 9.47
CA THR A 294 -5.00 15.27 8.10
C THR A 294 -4.77 14.14 7.10
N MET A 295 -3.60 13.50 7.15
CA MET A 295 -3.28 12.34 6.35
C MET A 295 -4.29 11.21 6.60
N LEU A 296 -4.44 10.76 7.85
CA LEU A 296 -5.38 9.67 8.14
C LEU A 296 -6.82 10.03 7.82
N THR A 297 -7.25 11.26 8.04
CA THR A 297 -8.60 11.72 7.69
C THR A 297 -8.83 11.61 6.18
N LEU A 298 -7.87 12.09 5.37
CA LEU A 298 -7.96 12.04 3.92
C LEU A 298 -7.95 10.58 3.41
N TRP A 299 -7.03 9.74 3.88
CA TRP A 299 -6.96 8.33 3.48
C TRP A 299 -8.25 7.59 3.87
N CYS A 300 -8.75 7.83 5.09
CA CYS A 300 -9.96 7.21 5.59
C CYS A 300 -11.20 7.60 4.79
N ILE A 301 -11.43 8.90 4.56
CA ILE A 301 -12.63 9.33 3.84
C ILE A 301 -12.54 8.98 2.34
N ALA A 302 -11.35 9.05 1.75
CA ALA A 302 -11.13 8.68 0.36
C ALA A 302 -11.07 7.16 0.13
N ARG A 303 -10.99 6.36 1.21
CA ARG A 303 -10.91 4.90 1.19
C ARG A 303 -9.66 4.36 0.48
N SER A 304 -8.52 5.04 0.66
CA SER A 304 -7.21 4.50 0.27
C SER A 304 -6.84 3.31 1.15
N PRO A 305 -6.16 2.27 0.65
CA PRO A 305 -5.52 1.26 1.51
C PRO A 305 -4.66 1.90 2.60
N LEU A 306 -4.57 1.26 3.75
CA LEU A 306 -3.80 1.74 4.90
C LEU A 306 -2.66 0.77 5.19
N MET A 307 -1.43 1.13 4.82
CA MET A 307 -0.25 0.30 5.07
C MET A 307 0.75 1.09 5.92
N VAL A 308 0.90 0.76 7.21
CA VAL A 308 1.84 1.46 8.08
C VAL A 308 3.28 1.07 7.74
N GLY A 309 4.16 2.06 7.58
CA GLY A 309 5.56 1.88 7.19
C GLY A 309 6.56 1.88 8.36
N ALA A 310 6.13 1.84 9.62
CA ALA A 310 6.99 2.00 10.80
C ALA A 310 7.35 0.69 11.51
N ASP A 311 8.38 0.72 12.35
CA ASP A 311 8.56 -0.31 13.38
C ASP A 311 7.51 -0.11 14.48
N LEU A 312 6.43 -0.88 14.41
CA LEU A 312 5.30 -0.75 15.34
C LEU A 312 5.71 -0.96 16.81
N PRO A 313 6.55 -1.96 17.17
CA PRO A 313 6.95 -2.18 18.56
C PRO A 313 7.71 -1.02 19.20
N SER A 314 8.43 -0.20 18.41
CA SER A 314 9.16 0.95 18.92
C SER A 314 8.51 2.31 18.63
N SER A 315 7.36 2.31 17.95
CA SER A 315 6.57 3.52 17.71
C SER A 315 5.90 4.02 19.00
N SER A 316 5.69 5.33 19.09
CA SER A 316 5.02 5.96 20.23
C SER A 316 3.58 5.47 20.43
N THR A 317 3.13 5.39 21.69
CA THR A 317 1.73 5.03 22.03
C THR A 317 0.74 5.95 21.36
N GLU A 318 1.05 7.25 21.28
CA GLU A 318 0.24 8.26 20.60
C GLU A 318 0.02 7.93 19.11
N THR A 319 1.05 7.40 18.43
CA THR A 319 0.92 6.94 17.05
C THR A 319 0.01 5.73 16.95
N ILE A 320 0.13 4.77 17.88
CA ILE A 320 -0.72 3.58 17.87
C ILE A 320 -2.18 3.96 18.15
N GLU A 321 -2.45 4.86 19.10
CA GLU A 321 -3.79 5.40 19.37
C GLU A 321 -4.38 6.14 18.16
N LEU A 322 -3.55 6.88 17.42
CA LEU A 322 -3.93 7.54 16.18
C LEU A 322 -4.38 6.52 15.12
N LEU A 323 -3.61 5.45 14.92
CA LEU A 323 -3.88 4.38 13.94
C LEU A 323 -5.04 3.45 14.33
N THR A 324 -5.43 3.46 15.60
CA THR A 324 -6.47 2.57 16.15
C THR A 324 -7.74 3.31 16.58
N ASN A 325 -7.94 4.56 16.14
CA ASN A 325 -9.18 5.29 16.44
C ASN A 325 -10.38 4.68 15.69
N PRO A 326 -11.33 4.00 16.37
CA PRO A 326 -12.40 3.27 15.69
C PRO A 326 -13.39 4.20 14.98
N GLU A 327 -13.51 5.46 15.40
CA GLU A 327 -14.44 6.41 14.78
C GLU A 327 -13.91 6.99 13.47
N VAL A 328 -12.59 7.16 13.39
CA VAL A 328 -11.91 7.58 12.16
C VAL A 328 -11.89 6.41 11.17
N LEU A 329 -11.52 5.21 11.63
CA LEU A 329 -11.54 3.99 10.82
C LEU A 329 -12.96 3.59 10.37
N ALA A 330 -14.01 4.08 11.02
CA ALA A 330 -15.37 3.88 10.55
C ALA A 330 -15.61 4.57 9.19
N ALA A 331 -14.97 5.71 8.91
CA ALA A 331 -15.04 6.36 7.59
C ALA A 331 -14.38 5.50 6.51
N GLN A 332 -13.21 4.92 6.80
CA GLN A 332 -12.51 3.98 5.91
C GLN A 332 -13.36 2.75 5.53
N ARG A 333 -14.12 2.27 6.50
CA ARG A 333 -14.99 1.09 6.36
C ARG A 333 -16.38 1.43 5.86
N HIS A 334 -16.70 2.71 5.68
CA HIS A 334 -18.02 3.16 5.25
C HIS A 334 -18.27 2.75 3.80
N THR A 335 -19.47 2.23 3.54
CA THR A 335 -19.76 1.63 2.24
C THR A 335 -20.22 2.63 1.19
N ALA A 336 -20.89 3.71 1.61
CA ALA A 336 -21.17 4.82 0.71
C ALA A 336 -19.84 5.52 0.39
N GLY A 337 -19.56 5.69 -0.90
CA GLY A 337 -18.36 6.40 -1.34
C GLY A 337 -18.36 7.83 -0.81
N ALA A 338 -17.19 8.48 -0.79
CA ALA A 338 -17.08 9.89 -0.50
C ALA A 338 -16.34 10.59 -1.64
N ARG A 339 -16.58 11.88 -1.77
CA ARG A 339 -15.92 12.72 -2.77
C ARG A 339 -15.65 14.09 -2.21
N GLU A 340 -14.74 14.80 -2.85
CA GLU A 340 -14.63 16.24 -2.68
C GLU A 340 -15.94 16.91 -3.11
N VAL A 341 -16.57 17.64 -2.19
CA VAL A 341 -17.84 18.35 -2.42
C VAL A 341 -17.67 19.86 -2.47
N TRP A 342 -16.55 20.36 -1.93
CA TRP A 342 -16.27 21.78 -1.89
C TRP A 342 -14.77 22.06 -1.88
N ARG A 343 -14.40 23.16 -2.54
CA ARG A 343 -13.05 23.69 -2.55
C ARG A 343 -13.08 25.22 -2.69
N GLU A 344 -12.33 25.89 -1.83
CA GLU A 344 -12.03 27.31 -1.94
C GLU A 344 -10.53 27.53 -1.68
N GLY A 345 -9.77 27.72 -2.75
CA GLY A 345 -8.31 27.84 -2.67
C GLY A 345 -7.68 26.59 -2.05
N ARG A 346 -7.16 26.73 -0.83
CA ARG A 346 -6.47 25.69 -0.05
C ARG A 346 -7.37 25.04 1.01
N HIS A 347 -8.65 25.36 1.02
CA HIS A 347 -9.63 24.72 1.90
C HIS A 347 -10.48 23.75 1.10
N VAL A 348 -10.68 22.55 1.64
CA VAL A 348 -11.36 21.46 0.95
C VAL A 348 -12.33 20.78 1.91
N ALA A 349 -13.48 20.32 1.42
CA ALA A 349 -14.37 19.44 2.17
C ALA A 349 -14.75 18.21 1.35
N TRP A 350 -14.80 17.08 2.04
CA TRP A 350 -15.24 15.78 1.54
C TRP A 350 -16.49 15.35 2.28
N ALA A 351 -17.40 14.66 1.60
CA ALA A 351 -18.58 14.07 2.23
C ALA A 351 -18.93 12.72 1.60
N SER A 352 -19.45 11.80 2.42
CA SER A 352 -20.02 10.54 1.92
C SER A 352 -21.33 10.79 1.19
N GLU A 353 -21.63 9.97 0.18
CA GLU A 353 -22.82 10.12 -0.67
C GLU A 353 -24.15 10.04 0.10
N ASP A 354 -24.16 9.27 1.19
CA ASP A 354 -25.31 9.15 2.09
C ASP A 354 -25.33 10.19 3.21
N GLY A 355 -24.34 11.08 3.25
CA GLY A 355 -24.25 12.16 4.23
C GLY A 355 -23.80 11.74 5.63
N ALA A 356 -23.40 10.48 5.84
CA ALA A 356 -23.02 9.97 7.16
C ALA A 356 -21.66 10.49 7.67
N PHE A 357 -20.74 10.87 6.77
CA PHE A 357 -19.43 11.40 7.11
C PHE A 357 -19.12 12.67 6.34
N ALA A 358 -18.45 13.62 7.00
CA ALA A 358 -17.88 14.81 6.36
C ALA A 358 -16.51 15.12 6.94
N ALA A 359 -15.54 15.45 6.09
CA ALA A 359 -14.22 15.92 6.49
C ALA A 359 -13.96 17.32 5.94
N VAL A 360 -13.30 18.16 6.73
CA VAL A 360 -12.94 19.53 6.35
C VAL A 360 -11.45 19.72 6.58
N PHE A 361 -10.75 20.28 5.60
CA PHE A 361 -9.30 20.37 5.56
C PHE A 361 -8.83 21.80 5.33
N ASN A 362 -7.79 22.20 6.07
CA ASN A 362 -7.03 23.41 5.81
C ASN A 362 -5.65 23.04 5.28
N ARG A 363 -5.46 23.11 3.96
CA ARG A 363 -4.17 22.83 3.29
C ARG A 363 -3.24 24.04 3.27
N SER A 364 -3.60 25.14 3.93
CA SER A 364 -2.84 26.39 3.92
C SER A 364 -1.88 26.48 5.10
N ALA A 365 -0.91 27.40 5.02
CA ALA A 365 0.03 27.71 6.09
C ALA A 365 -0.55 28.65 7.16
N GLU A 366 -1.83 29.03 7.06
CA GLU A 366 -2.49 29.97 7.96
C GLU A 366 -3.70 29.31 8.64
N ALA A 367 -4.02 29.71 9.87
CA ALA A 367 -5.22 29.24 10.55
C ALA A 367 -6.48 29.81 9.86
N ALA A 368 -7.54 29.01 9.79
CA ALA A 368 -8.79 29.38 9.14
C ALA A 368 -10.01 29.03 9.99
N GLU A 369 -11.06 29.86 9.91
CA GLU A 369 -12.41 29.51 10.36
C GLU A 369 -13.30 29.35 9.13
N LEU A 370 -13.71 28.11 8.86
CA LEU A 370 -14.55 27.74 7.74
C LEU A 370 -16.01 27.70 8.18
N ARG A 371 -16.91 28.21 7.34
CA ARG A 371 -18.36 28.25 7.55
C ARG A 371 -19.05 27.63 6.35
N LEU A 372 -19.40 26.36 6.47
CA LEU A 372 -19.94 25.56 5.38
C LEU A 372 -21.45 25.36 5.59
N PRO A 373 -22.32 25.93 4.75
CA PRO A 373 -23.73 25.55 4.73
C PRO A 373 -23.86 24.04 4.54
N TRP A 374 -24.80 23.40 5.25
CA TRP A 374 -25.01 21.94 5.13
C TRP A 374 -25.26 21.48 3.69
N SER A 375 -25.93 22.33 2.88
CA SER A 375 -26.16 22.09 1.46
C SER A 375 -24.88 21.97 0.63
N VAL A 376 -23.77 22.58 1.04
CA VAL A 376 -22.45 22.42 0.41
C VAL A 376 -21.89 21.02 0.65
N LEU A 377 -22.21 20.42 1.80
CA LEU A 377 -21.88 19.03 2.13
C LEU A 377 -22.88 18.02 1.54
N GLY A 378 -23.90 18.49 0.82
CA GLY A 378 -24.92 17.65 0.23
C GLY A 378 -25.94 17.08 1.22
N VAL A 379 -26.05 17.66 2.43
CA VAL A 379 -26.95 17.20 3.50
C VAL A 379 -27.81 18.33 4.05
N ASP A 380 -28.92 17.96 4.69
CA ASP A 380 -29.64 18.88 5.58
C ASP A 380 -28.89 19.00 6.92
N ARG A 381 -29.31 19.94 7.77
CA ARG A 381 -28.75 20.06 9.13
C ARG A 381 -28.95 18.73 9.88
N PRO A 382 -27.89 18.06 10.34
CA PRO A 382 -28.02 16.76 11.00
C PRO A 382 -28.65 16.92 12.40
N GLU A 383 -29.26 15.86 12.91
CA GLU A 383 -29.77 15.84 14.29
C GLU A 383 -28.62 15.71 15.28
N ARG A 384 -27.60 14.93 14.93
CA ARG A 384 -26.37 14.76 15.71
C ARG A 384 -25.13 14.95 14.83
N LEU A 385 -24.14 15.61 15.41
CA LEU A 385 -22.83 15.79 14.83
C LEU A 385 -21.80 15.33 15.86
N ARG A 386 -20.87 14.47 15.45
CA ARG A 386 -19.82 13.94 16.33
C ARG A 386 -18.47 14.16 15.70
N ASP A 387 -17.55 14.79 16.43
CA ASP A 387 -16.14 14.88 16.05
C ASP A 387 -15.46 13.53 16.33
N CYS A 388 -14.94 12.89 15.29
CA CYS A 388 -14.35 11.54 15.37
C CYS A 388 -12.94 11.54 16.00
N TRP A 389 -12.23 12.67 15.96
CA TRP A 389 -10.90 12.79 16.57
C TRP A 389 -11.01 13.10 18.05
N ASP A 390 -11.84 14.08 18.41
CA ASP A 390 -12.05 14.47 19.81
C ASP A 390 -13.05 13.54 20.53
N ARG A 391 -13.70 12.64 19.78
CA ARG A 391 -14.70 11.68 20.27
C ARG A 391 -15.80 12.36 21.08
N SER A 392 -16.22 13.54 20.62
CA SER A 392 -17.17 14.39 21.32
C SER A 392 -18.33 14.79 20.43
N ASP A 393 -19.50 14.95 21.03
CA ASP A 393 -20.68 15.42 20.32
C ASP A 393 -20.65 16.94 20.23
N VAL A 394 -20.94 17.46 19.04
CA VAL A 394 -20.96 18.88 18.72
C VAL A 394 -22.41 19.27 18.43
N THR A 395 -22.86 20.41 18.96
CA THR A 395 -24.22 20.89 18.69
C THR A 395 -24.33 21.36 17.23
N PRO A 396 -25.22 20.80 16.39
CA PRO A 396 -25.38 21.26 15.01
C PRO A 396 -26.03 22.65 14.96
N GLU A 397 -25.24 23.65 14.54
CA GLU A 397 -25.74 25.01 14.22
C GLU A 397 -26.42 25.05 12.83
N ASP A 398 -26.86 26.22 12.39
CA ASP A 398 -27.46 26.43 11.06
C ASP A 398 -26.49 26.13 9.91
N LEU A 399 -25.19 26.11 10.18
CA LEU A 399 -24.11 25.71 9.27
C LEU A 399 -23.01 25.00 10.05
N LEU A 400 -22.13 24.28 9.36
CA LEU A 400 -20.93 23.70 9.97
C LEU A 400 -19.85 24.77 10.11
N ARG A 401 -19.44 25.04 11.35
CA ARG A 401 -18.32 25.94 11.66
C ARG A 401 -17.13 25.11 12.13
N VAL A 402 -16.00 25.23 11.44
CA VAL A 402 -14.77 24.50 11.79
C VAL A 402 -13.62 25.49 11.90
N LYS A 403 -12.87 25.42 13.01
CA LYS A 403 -11.63 26.18 13.20
C LYS A 403 -10.46 25.25 13.02
N LEU A 404 -9.62 25.52 12.03
CA LEU A 404 -8.50 24.68 11.65
C LEU A 404 -7.20 25.46 11.73
N GLN A 405 -6.22 24.90 12.44
CA GLN A 405 -4.82 25.32 12.34
C GLN A 405 -4.26 25.03 10.94
N PRO A 406 -3.10 25.61 10.58
CA PRO A 406 -2.39 25.23 9.35
C PRO A 406 -2.25 23.71 9.25
N HIS A 407 -2.53 23.16 8.07
CA HIS A 407 -2.41 21.72 7.75
C HIS A 407 -3.29 20.78 8.59
N SER A 408 -4.23 21.30 9.36
CA SER A 408 -5.15 20.49 10.19
C SER A 408 -6.45 20.16 9.46
N SER A 409 -7.17 19.19 10.03
CA SER A 409 -8.45 18.71 9.52
C SER A 409 -9.42 18.42 10.66
N ALA A 410 -10.69 18.29 10.30
CA ALA A 410 -11.72 17.73 11.16
C ALA A 410 -12.47 16.63 10.42
N LEU A 411 -12.89 15.59 11.14
CA LEU A 411 -13.71 14.50 10.63
C LEU A 411 -14.95 14.38 11.50
N PHE A 412 -16.11 14.43 10.87
CA PHE A 412 -17.39 14.35 11.54
C PHE A 412 -18.19 13.14 11.08
N ARG A 413 -18.90 12.53 12.03
CA ARG A 413 -20.02 11.63 11.76
C ARG A 413 -21.34 12.37 11.99
N LEU A 414 -22.24 12.26 11.02
CA LEU A 414 -23.54 12.92 10.98
C LEU A 414 -24.63 11.85 11.09
N SER A 415 -25.72 12.14 11.82
CA SER A 415 -26.91 11.27 11.86
C SER A 415 -28.20 12.02 12.13
#